data_AF-A0A7S0HSD1-F1
#
_entry.id   AF-A0A7S0HSD1-F1
#
_cell.length_a   1.000
_cell.length_b   1.000
_cell.length_c   1.000
_cell.angle_alpha   90.00
_cell.angle_beta   90.00
_cell.angle_gamma   90.00
#
_symmetry.space_group_name_H-M   'P 1'
#
loop_
_entity.id
_entity.type
_entity.pdbx_description
1 polymer ?
#
loop_
_entity_poly.entity_id
_entity_poly.type
_entity_poly.pdbx_seq_one_letter_code
_entity_poly.pdbx_strand_id
1 'polypeptide(L)'
;MVLRGLFFDALRKGSSERKKFLNQPTCNVEEHGYNIRNLDFNSAATNLECIEAFTDNVKKILSLSEKYAEEHTSKTLQDIVNVVERTSIEEVKIVARIFAVLLSQINIAERHHRYRRWSMYKRREIAILHFSDGQHHQADDCFKMLKENGFTPQKIHDSLCKQNLELVFTAHPTQSERRSILKKFAALDAALEALDVHGESQTPLQKELIFMRLQQTLLAIWRTNNMRTIKPSPEDEARYGLSVVEETLWDAVPQHYRIVDDSLRRLGQPPLPLNCNLITLGSWMGGDRDGNPFVTHDITKKIIYLSMMRACRLYYNEVEKLLWALSMTGEPSAQVLEWLLGDQKDL
;
A
#
# COMPACT_ATOMS: atom_id res chain seq x y z
N MET A 1 -6.73 14.83 -4.11
CA MET A 1 -7.19 16.24 -4.00
C MET A 1 -7.68 16.57 -2.59
N VAL A 2 -8.44 15.69 -1.93
CA VAL A 2 -8.92 15.86 -0.54
C VAL A 2 -7.77 16.01 0.48
N LEU A 3 -6.73 15.17 0.46
CA LEU A 3 -5.63 15.28 1.43
C LEU A 3 -4.63 16.42 1.17
N ARG A 4 -4.53 16.90 -0.08
CA ARG A 4 -3.61 17.99 -0.47
C ARG A 4 -4.15 19.36 -0.05
N GLY A 5 -5.47 19.56 -0.13
CA GLY A 5 -6.14 20.77 0.36
C GLY A 5 -6.21 20.81 1.89
N LEU A 6 -6.43 19.66 2.53
CA LEU A 6 -6.74 19.63 3.95
C LEU A 6 -5.57 19.92 4.91
N PHE A 7 -4.33 19.60 4.53
CA PHE A 7 -3.16 19.98 5.34
C PHE A 7 -2.70 21.43 5.10
N PHE A 8 -2.76 21.92 3.86
CA PHE A 8 -2.42 23.31 3.53
C PHE A 8 -3.50 24.30 3.99
N ASP A 9 -4.78 23.94 3.94
CA ASP A 9 -5.88 24.75 4.48
C ASP A 9 -5.82 24.89 6.02
N ALA A 10 -5.22 23.91 6.71
CA ALA A 10 -4.94 23.98 8.14
C ALA A 10 -3.77 24.95 8.47
N LEU A 11 -2.86 25.19 7.52
CA LEU A 11 -1.77 26.18 7.64
C LEU A 11 -2.16 27.58 7.13
N ARG A 12 -3.19 27.69 6.27
CA ARG A 12 -3.57 28.90 5.52
C ARG A 12 -4.28 30.00 6.31
N LYS A 13 -4.92 29.72 7.47
CA LYS A 13 -5.86 30.69 8.08
C LYS A 13 -5.19 31.72 9.00
N GLY A 14 -4.64 32.76 8.38
CA GLY A 14 -4.29 34.04 9.01
C GLY A 14 -5.51 34.78 9.57
N SER A 15 -5.30 35.55 10.64
CA SER A 15 -6.32 36.17 11.50
C SER A 15 -7.33 37.10 10.82
N SER A 16 -7.05 37.56 9.60
CA SER A 16 -7.88 38.53 8.87
C SER A 16 -9.14 37.94 8.22
N GLU A 17 -9.12 36.66 7.82
CA GLU A 17 -10.30 36.00 7.22
C GLU A 17 -11.25 35.37 8.26
N ARG A 18 -10.82 35.26 9.53
CA ARG A 18 -11.65 34.74 10.64
C ARG A 18 -12.92 35.57 10.90
N LYS A 19 -12.90 36.88 10.67
CA LYS A 19 -14.05 37.76 10.96
C LYS A 19 -15.11 37.82 9.86
N LYS A 20 -14.78 37.45 8.61
CA LYS A 20 -15.74 37.49 7.50
C LYS A 20 -16.64 36.25 7.41
N PHE A 21 -16.16 35.10 7.89
CA PHE A 21 -16.94 33.85 7.87
C PHE A 21 -17.92 33.73 9.06
N LEU A 22 -17.69 34.44 10.16
CA LEU A 22 -18.52 34.42 11.38
C LEU A 22 -19.76 35.33 11.32
N ASN A 23 -19.89 36.22 10.33
CA ASN A 23 -20.91 37.28 10.30
C ASN A 23 -21.96 37.14 9.19
N GLN A 24 -22.22 35.94 8.66
CA GLN A 24 -23.37 35.71 7.79
C GLN A 24 -24.55 35.10 8.57
N PRO A 25 -25.75 35.72 8.53
CA PRO A 25 -26.87 35.32 9.38
C PRO A 25 -27.79 34.33 8.67
N THR A 26 -27.74 33.06 9.07
CA THR A 26 -28.79 32.02 9.02
C THR A 26 -28.28 30.87 9.90
N CYS A 27 -28.97 30.20 10.82
CA CYS A 27 -30.31 30.27 11.40
C CYS A 27 -30.24 29.48 12.74
N ASN A 28 -31.16 29.74 13.69
CA ASN A 28 -31.33 29.07 14.99
C ASN A 28 -31.11 27.54 14.90
N VAL A 29 -30.19 26.92 15.63
CA VAL A 29 -30.28 26.45 17.04
C VAL A 29 -31.57 25.69 17.34
N GLU A 30 -31.73 24.51 16.75
CA GLU A 30 -32.28 23.28 17.36
C GLU A 30 -32.13 22.13 16.35
N GLU A 31 -31.88 20.92 16.85
CA GLU A 31 -31.56 19.67 16.13
C GLU A 31 -30.11 19.50 15.62
N HIS A 32 -29.36 18.67 16.35
CA HIS A 32 -28.03 18.19 16.00
C HIS A 32 -28.04 17.37 14.70
N GLY A 33 -27.80 18.04 13.57
CA GLY A 33 -27.58 17.45 12.25
C GLY A 33 -26.15 17.68 11.76
N TYR A 34 -25.36 16.61 11.73
CA TYR A 34 -24.00 16.56 11.20
C TYR A 34 -23.89 17.14 9.78
N ASN A 35 -23.20 18.28 9.64
CA ASN A 35 -22.91 18.90 8.35
C ASN A 35 -21.57 18.39 7.78
N ILE A 36 -21.71 17.46 6.81
CA ILE A 36 -20.70 16.66 6.11
C ILE A 36 -19.94 17.49 5.02
N ARG A 37 -19.43 18.69 5.35
CA ARG A 37 -18.57 19.45 4.42
C ARG A 37 -17.28 20.01 5.02
N ASN A 38 -17.13 19.91 6.34
CA ASN A 38 -15.93 20.33 7.04
C ASN A 38 -15.26 19.08 7.62
N LEU A 39 -14.48 18.37 6.80
CA LEU A 39 -13.28 17.73 7.34
C LEU A 39 -12.40 18.87 7.83
N ASP A 40 -12.68 19.37 9.03
CA ASP A 40 -11.85 20.40 9.61
C ASP A 40 -10.55 19.73 10.06
N PHE A 41 -9.58 19.73 9.15
CA PHE A 41 -8.20 19.41 9.48
C PHE A 41 -7.58 20.47 10.39
N ASN A 42 -8.31 21.53 10.79
CA ASN A 42 -7.96 22.23 12.01
C ASN A 42 -7.96 21.29 13.23
N SER A 43 -8.65 20.14 13.23
CA SER A 43 -8.51 19.11 14.27
C SER A 43 -7.21 18.31 14.18
N ALA A 44 -6.65 18.17 12.97
CA ALA A 44 -5.28 17.69 12.81
C ALA A 44 -4.29 18.77 13.28
N ALA A 45 -4.56 20.05 13.00
CA ALA A 45 -3.81 21.17 13.56
C ALA A 45 -3.97 21.29 15.09
N THR A 46 -5.14 21.00 15.69
CA THR A 46 -5.30 20.98 17.15
C THR A 46 -4.63 19.75 17.78
N ASN A 47 -4.55 18.62 17.05
CA ASN A 47 -3.74 17.47 17.46
C ASN A 47 -2.23 17.68 17.24
N LEU A 48 -1.83 18.57 16.32
CA LEU A 48 -0.45 18.99 16.09
C LEU A 48 -0.04 20.18 16.99
N GLU A 49 -0.97 21.01 17.47
CA GLU A 49 -0.74 22.09 18.45
C GLU A 49 -0.34 21.53 19.82
N CYS A 50 -0.74 20.29 20.14
CA CYS A 50 -0.23 19.53 21.29
C CYS A 50 1.19 18.96 21.09
N ILE A 51 1.84 19.26 19.96
CA ILE A 51 3.26 19.00 19.76
C ILE A 51 3.98 20.27 20.19
N GLU A 52 4.63 20.24 21.35
CA GLU A 52 5.48 21.29 21.93
C GLU A 52 6.64 21.77 21.03
N ALA A 53 6.65 21.40 19.75
CA ALA A 53 7.77 21.45 18.83
C ALA A 53 7.52 22.32 17.57
N PHE A 54 6.35 22.98 17.47
CA PHE A 54 6.00 23.88 16.35
C PHE A 54 6.50 25.31 16.60
N THR A 55 7.82 25.49 16.60
CA THR A 55 8.45 26.80 16.76
C THR A 55 8.21 27.71 15.54
N ASP A 56 8.49 29.00 15.69
CA ASP A 56 8.34 29.97 14.60
C ASP A 56 9.26 29.66 13.41
N ASN A 57 10.45 29.10 13.68
CA ASN A 57 11.38 28.65 12.64
C ASN A 57 10.79 27.50 11.81
N VAL A 58 10.21 26.49 12.47
CA VAL A 58 9.55 25.36 11.80
C VAL A 58 8.42 25.86 10.89
N LYS A 59 7.55 26.75 11.40
CA LYS A 59 6.46 27.35 10.61
C LYS A 59 6.98 28.13 9.40
N LYS A 60 8.06 28.89 9.59
CA LYS A 60 8.67 29.72 8.55
C LYS A 60 9.31 28.88 7.44
N ILE A 61 9.96 27.76 7.79
CA ILE A 61 10.51 26.84 6.79
C ILE A 61 9.39 26.21 5.96
N LEU A 62 8.29 25.78 6.60
CA LEU A 62 7.15 25.20 5.89
C LEU A 62 6.50 26.20 4.93
N SER A 63 6.25 27.44 5.36
CA SER A 63 5.63 28.46 4.50
C SER A 63 6.53 28.92 3.35
N LEU A 64 7.83 29.05 3.59
CA LEU A 64 8.79 29.35 2.51
C LEU A 64 8.89 28.19 1.51
N SER A 65 8.79 26.94 1.98
CA SER A 65 8.77 25.76 1.11
C SER A 65 7.53 25.71 0.22
N GLU A 66 6.36 26.08 0.75
CA GLU A 66 5.13 26.25 -0.02
C GLU A 66 5.29 27.33 -1.10
N LYS A 67 5.81 28.49 -0.70
CA LYS A 67 6.05 29.60 -1.63
C LYS A 67 7.04 29.22 -2.74
N TYR A 68 8.11 28.49 -2.41
CA TYR A 68 9.06 27.98 -3.40
C TYR A 68 8.41 26.98 -4.36
N ALA A 69 7.45 26.16 -3.90
CA ALA A 69 6.73 25.23 -4.74
C ALA A 69 5.78 25.91 -5.75
N GLU A 70 5.36 27.15 -5.48
CA GLU A 70 4.53 27.95 -6.41
C GLU A 70 5.39 28.81 -7.36
N GLU A 71 6.42 29.47 -6.83
CA GLU A 71 7.18 30.48 -7.57
C GLU A 71 8.47 29.95 -8.23
N HIS A 72 9.06 28.88 -7.69
CA HIS A 72 10.33 28.28 -8.15
C HIS A 72 11.50 29.28 -8.30
N THR A 73 11.55 30.33 -7.47
CA THR A 73 12.56 31.39 -7.58
C THR A 73 13.82 31.10 -6.74
N SER A 74 15.00 31.45 -7.26
CA SER A 74 16.27 31.32 -6.50
C SER A 74 16.28 32.12 -5.19
N LYS A 75 15.52 33.22 -5.14
CA LYS A 75 15.37 34.06 -3.95
C LYS A 75 14.64 33.31 -2.82
N THR A 76 13.51 32.66 -3.13
CA THR A 76 12.76 31.91 -2.11
C THR A 76 13.55 30.68 -1.63
N LEU A 77 14.34 30.05 -2.51
CA LEU A 77 15.28 29.00 -2.09
C LEU A 77 16.36 29.52 -1.13
N GLN A 78 16.97 30.67 -1.42
CA GLN A 78 17.93 31.31 -0.51
C GLN A 78 17.29 31.69 0.82
N ASP A 79 16.04 32.16 0.82
CA ASP A 79 15.31 32.48 2.04
C ASP A 79 15.10 31.22 2.91
N ILE A 80 14.82 30.06 2.31
CA ILE A 80 14.76 28.77 3.03
C ILE A 80 16.12 28.44 3.65
N VAL A 81 17.20 28.49 2.86
CA VAL A 81 18.57 28.18 3.34
C VAL A 81 18.95 29.06 4.53
N ASN A 82 18.72 30.37 4.43
CA ASN A 82 19.02 31.33 5.49
C ASN A 82 18.28 31.03 6.80
N VAL A 83 17.04 30.54 6.72
CA VAL A 83 16.27 30.15 7.91
C VAL A 83 16.79 28.83 8.46
N VAL A 84 17.07 27.84 7.61
CA VAL A 84 17.60 26.54 8.02
C VAL A 84 18.95 26.69 8.74
N GLU A 85 19.87 27.51 8.24
CA GLU A 85 21.19 27.75 8.85
C GLU A 85 21.12 28.36 10.26
N ARG A 86 20.04 29.08 10.56
CA ARG A 86 19.82 29.74 11.86
C ARG A 86 18.93 28.92 12.79
N THR A 87 18.40 27.80 12.32
CA THR A 87 17.49 26.93 13.05
C THR A 87 18.31 25.89 13.84
N SER A 88 17.85 25.54 15.05
CA SER A 88 18.55 24.54 15.86
C SER A 88 18.45 23.14 15.24
N ILE A 89 19.42 22.25 15.53
CA ILE A 89 19.42 20.87 15.02
C ILE A 89 18.13 20.12 15.41
N GLU A 90 17.60 20.35 16.62
CA GLU A 90 16.37 19.71 17.07
C GLU A 90 15.14 20.18 16.27
N GLU A 91 15.04 21.46 15.96
CA GLU A 91 14.00 22.01 15.08
C GLU A 91 14.14 21.48 13.64
N VAL A 92 15.37 21.37 13.10
CA VAL A 92 15.60 20.80 11.77
C VAL A 92 15.16 19.33 11.70
N LYS A 93 15.41 18.54 12.75
CA LYS A 93 14.91 17.15 12.84
C LYS A 93 13.38 17.10 12.80
N ILE A 94 12.71 18.04 13.47
CA ILE A 94 11.24 18.14 13.44
C ILE A 94 10.75 18.46 12.04
N VAL A 95 11.35 19.45 11.36
CA VAL A 95 11.03 19.80 9.96
C VAL A 95 11.21 18.60 9.04
N ALA A 96 12.36 17.91 9.12
CA ALA A 96 12.64 16.72 8.30
C ALA A 96 11.58 15.63 8.53
N ARG A 97 11.16 15.42 9.78
CA ARG A 97 10.11 14.46 10.13
C ARG A 97 8.75 14.86 9.58
N ILE A 98 8.39 16.14 9.64
CA ILE A 98 7.14 16.66 9.06
C ILE A 98 7.11 16.35 7.57
N PHE A 99 8.16 16.70 6.82
CA PHE A 99 8.24 16.41 5.40
C PHE A 99 8.19 14.92 5.08
N ALA A 100 8.87 14.07 5.86
CA ALA A 100 8.81 12.62 5.68
C ALA A 100 7.39 12.07 5.87
N VAL A 101 6.69 12.52 6.92
CA VAL A 101 5.29 12.13 7.17
C VAL A 101 4.37 12.64 6.07
N LEU A 102 4.53 13.90 5.63
CA LEU A 102 3.74 14.47 4.53
C LEU A 102 3.94 13.71 3.22
N LEU A 103 5.19 13.41 2.87
CA LEU A 103 5.50 12.65 1.66
C LEU A 103 4.87 11.25 1.73
N SER A 104 4.93 10.59 2.88
CA SER A 104 4.29 9.29 3.06
C SER A 104 2.76 9.35 2.92
N GLN A 105 2.11 10.40 3.44
CA GLN A 105 0.67 10.61 3.31
C GLN A 105 0.28 10.91 1.87
N ILE A 106 1.08 11.69 1.13
CA ILE A 106 0.86 11.96 -0.30
C ILE A 106 0.97 10.65 -1.08
N ASN A 107 2.00 9.85 -0.82
CA ASN A 107 2.18 8.55 -1.48
C ASN A 107 0.98 7.61 -1.23
N ILE A 108 0.48 7.57 0.01
CA ILE A 108 -0.73 6.81 0.36
C ILE A 108 -1.94 7.36 -0.37
N ALA A 109 -2.17 8.67 -0.35
CA ALA A 109 -3.28 9.31 -1.04
C ALA A 109 -3.26 9.03 -2.54
N GLU A 110 -2.08 9.02 -3.16
CA GLU A 110 -1.90 8.71 -4.57
C GLU A 110 -2.16 7.24 -4.87
N ARG A 111 -1.62 6.30 -4.07
CA ARG A 111 -1.91 4.86 -4.20
C ARG A 111 -3.40 4.57 -4.04
N HIS A 112 -4.03 5.17 -3.05
CA HIS A 112 -5.47 5.01 -2.80
C HIS A 112 -6.31 5.62 -3.92
N HIS A 113 -5.96 6.82 -4.41
CA HIS A 113 -6.60 7.39 -5.59
C HIS A 113 -6.44 6.47 -6.81
N ARG A 114 -5.27 5.84 -6.97
CA ARG A 114 -5.03 4.87 -8.04
C ARG A 114 -5.98 3.67 -7.94
N TYR A 115 -6.07 3.08 -6.75
CA TYR A 115 -6.95 1.96 -6.47
C TYR A 115 -8.45 2.29 -6.63
N ARG A 116 -8.88 3.47 -6.16
CA ARG A 116 -10.26 3.93 -6.33
C ARG A 116 -10.64 4.03 -7.80
N ARG A 117 -9.80 4.66 -8.62
CA ARG A 117 -10.02 4.76 -10.07
C ARG A 117 -10.02 3.39 -10.74
N TRP A 118 -9.13 2.50 -10.32
CA TRP A 118 -9.13 1.10 -10.76
C TRP A 118 -10.45 0.38 -10.44
N SER A 119 -10.97 0.58 -9.23
CA SER A 119 -12.26 0.02 -8.80
C SER A 119 -13.45 0.60 -9.56
N MET A 120 -13.45 1.90 -9.86
CA MET A 120 -14.46 2.55 -10.70
C MET A 120 -14.45 1.98 -12.13
N TYR A 121 -13.25 1.74 -12.70
CA TYR A 121 -13.12 1.11 -14.01
C TYR A 121 -13.64 -0.33 -14.01
N LYS A 122 -13.29 -1.15 -13.01
CA LYS A 122 -13.82 -2.51 -12.86
C LYS A 122 -15.35 -2.54 -12.78
N ARG A 123 -15.95 -1.53 -12.14
CA ARG A 123 -17.41 -1.33 -12.07
C ARG A 123 -18.02 -0.74 -13.33
N ARG A 124 -17.21 -0.44 -14.37
CA ARG A 124 -17.60 0.22 -15.61
C ARG A 124 -18.22 1.62 -15.40
N GLU A 125 -17.91 2.27 -14.27
CA GLU A 125 -18.32 3.64 -13.98
C GLU A 125 -17.52 4.65 -14.81
N ILE A 126 -16.32 4.26 -15.25
CA ILE A 126 -15.49 5.02 -16.18
C ILE A 126 -15.07 4.15 -17.36
N ALA A 127 -15.11 4.71 -18.58
CA ALA A 127 -14.78 3.98 -19.81
C ALA A 127 -13.28 3.77 -20.00
N ILE A 128 -12.45 4.69 -19.50
CA ILE A 128 -11.00 4.69 -19.70
C ILE A 128 -10.30 5.04 -18.39
N LEU A 129 -9.31 4.21 -18.02
CA LEU A 129 -8.33 4.53 -16.99
C LEU A 129 -7.31 5.53 -17.55
N HIS A 130 -7.62 6.83 -17.45
CA HIS A 130 -6.62 7.87 -17.67
C HIS A 130 -5.67 7.98 -16.47
N PHE A 131 -4.75 7.03 -16.31
CA PHE A 131 -3.47 7.32 -15.69
C PHE A 131 -2.54 7.83 -16.79
N SER A 132 -1.93 8.97 -16.56
CA SER A 132 -1.19 9.74 -17.56
C SER A 132 0.16 9.14 -17.97
N ASP A 133 0.34 7.81 -17.89
CA ASP A 133 1.49 7.10 -18.43
C ASP A 133 0.96 5.79 -19.04
N GLY A 134 1.00 5.70 -20.37
CA GLY A 134 0.20 4.76 -21.16
C GLY A 134 0.36 3.26 -20.83
N GLN A 135 -0.66 2.50 -21.23
CA GLN A 135 -0.65 1.03 -21.37
C GLN A 135 -0.96 0.19 -20.12
N HIS A 136 -2.16 0.33 -19.57
CA HIS A 136 -2.74 -0.75 -18.76
C HIS A 136 -3.69 -1.57 -19.63
N HIS A 137 -3.12 -2.55 -20.32
CA HIS A 137 -3.89 -3.62 -20.92
C HIS A 137 -4.13 -4.69 -19.84
N GLN A 138 -5.39 -4.92 -19.43
CA GLN A 138 -5.72 -6.17 -18.74
C GLN A 138 -5.32 -7.35 -19.64
N ALA A 139 -5.29 -8.57 -19.10
CA ALA A 139 -5.10 -9.76 -19.94
C ALA A 139 -6.06 -9.74 -21.13
N ASP A 140 -7.31 -9.30 -20.94
CA ASP A 140 -8.29 -9.08 -22.00
C ASP A 140 -7.85 -8.10 -23.08
N ASP A 141 -7.39 -6.91 -22.69
CA ASP A 141 -7.01 -5.88 -23.64
C ASP A 141 -5.75 -6.31 -24.42
N CYS A 142 -4.82 -7.00 -23.75
CA CYS A 142 -3.64 -7.57 -24.38
C CYS A 142 -4.04 -8.65 -25.38
N PHE A 143 -4.93 -9.57 -25.00
CA PHE A 143 -5.41 -10.64 -25.89
C PHE A 143 -6.20 -10.07 -27.06
N LYS A 144 -6.98 -9.02 -26.84
CA LYS A 144 -7.69 -8.30 -27.91
C LYS A 144 -6.70 -7.67 -28.89
N MET A 145 -5.69 -6.96 -28.39
CA MET A 145 -4.64 -6.38 -29.22
C MET A 145 -3.88 -7.47 -30.01
N LEU A 146 -3.55 -8.60 -29.38
CA LEU A 146 -2.89 -9.73 -30.06
C LEU A 146 -3.79 -10.33 -31.15
N LYS A 147 -5.10 -10.47 -30.89
CA LYS A 147 -6.07 -10.93 -31.88
C LYS A 147 -6.20 -9.96 -33.06
N GLU A 148 -6.23 -8.66 -32.80
CA GLU A 148 -6.25 -7.61 -33.83
C GLU A 148 -4.98 -7.62 -34.70
N ASN A 149 -3.85 -8.02 -34.12
CA ASN A 149 -2.58 -8.24 -34.83
C ASN A 149 -2.48 -9.63 -35.51
N GLY A 150 -3.58 -10.40 -35.57
CA GLY A 150 -3.66 -11.66 -36.32
C GLY A 150 -3.19 -12.91 -35.56
N PHE A 151 -2.93 -12.83 -34.26
CA PHE A 151 -2.61 -14.02 -33.46
C PHE A 151 -3.88 -14.82 -33.13
N THR A 152 -3.85 -16.13 -33.34
CA THR A 152 -4.98 -17.00 -33.00
C THR A 152 -5.10 -17.19 -31.48
N PRO A 153 -6.32 -17.37 -30.93
CA PRO A 153 -6.54 -17.68 -29.52
C PRO A 153 -5.67 -18.82 -29.00
N GLN A 154 -5.55 -19.90 -29.77
CA GLN A 154 -4.73 -21.06 -29.42
C GLN A 154 -3.25 -20.68 -29.26
N LYS A 155 -2.71 -19.88 -30.19
CA LYS A 155 -1.31 -19.46 -30.13
C LYS A 155 -1.02 -18.57 -28.93
N ILE A 156 -1.98 -17.73 -28.53
CA ILE A 156 -1.89 -16.90 -27.32
C ILE A 156 -1.84 -17.80 -26.08
N HIS A 157 -2.78 -18.74 -25.97
CA HIS A 157 -2.84 -19.72 -24.88
C HIS A 157 -1.54 -20.55 -24.78
N ASP A 158 -1.08 -21.12 -25.89
CA ASP A 158 0.11 -21.97 -25.91
C ASP A 158 1.39 -21.21 -25.55
N SER A 159 1.45 -19.92 -25.90
CA SER A 159 2.56 -19.05 -25.52
C SER A 159 2.53 -18.74 -24.02
N LEU A 160 1.36 -18.45 -23.45
CA LEU A 160 1.21 -18.22 -22.01
C LEU A 160 1.59 -19.45 -21.19
N CYS A 161 1.19 -20.65 -21.65
CA CYS A 161 1.56 -21.91 -21.00
C CYS A 161 3.07 -22.16 -20.92
N LYS A 162 3.86 -21.51 -21.79
CA LYS A 162 5.33 -21.64 -21.86
C LYS A 162 6.06 -20.45 -21.26
N GLN A 163 5.33 -19.39 -20.89
CA GLN A 163 5.91 -18.18 -20.34
C GLN A 163 6.24 -18.39 -18.86
N ASN A 164 7.38 -17.83 -18.44
CA ASN A 164 7.74 -17.73 -17.04
C ASN A 164 8.28 -16.32 -16.77
N LEU A 165 7.71 -15.65 -15.78
CA LEU A 165 8.16 -14.38 -15.24
C LEU A 165 8.82 -14.62 -13.89
N GLU A 166 10.12 -14.36 -13.80
CA GLU A 166 10.84 -14.43 -12.52
C GLU A 166 10.97 -13.03 -11.90
N LEU A 167 10.39 -12.86 -10.72
CA LEU A 167 10.46 -11.64 -9.93
C LEU A 167 11.47 -11.82 -8.79
N VAL A 168 12.65 -11.21 -8.92
CA VAL A 168 13.73 -11.33 -7.93
C VAL A 168 13.70 -10.15 -6.97
N PHE A 169 13.38 -10.41 -5.70
CA PHE A 169 13.40 -9.39 -4.65
C PHE A 169 14.82 -9.07 -4.20
N THR A 170 15.14 -7.79 -4.15
CA THR A 170 16.41 -7.28 -3.64
C THR A 170 16.20 -6.55 -2.31
N ALA A 171 17.26 -6.45 -1.53
CA ALA A 171 17.23 -5.59 -0.35
C ALA A 171 17.04 -4.14 -0.80
N HIS A 172 16.17 -3.39 -0.12
CA HIS A 172 15.99 -1.98 -0.41
C HIS A 172 17.15 -1.19 0.23
N PRO A 173 18.08 -0.61 -0.55
CA PRO A 173 19.36 -0.11 -0.05
C PRO A 173 19.23 1.06 0.94
N THR A 174 18.08 1.74 0.96
CA THR A 174 17.83 2.96 1.75
C THR A 174 16.57 2.92 2.61
N GLN A 175 15.95 1.76 2.85
CA GLN A 175 14.67 1.73 3.59
C GLN A 175 14.90 1.94 5.10
N SER A 176 15.09 3.21 5.48
CA SER A 176 15.26 3.72 6.84
C SER A 176 14.02 3.50 7.71
N GLU A 177 12.86 3.33 7.08
CA GLU A 177 11.57 3.16 7.75
C GLU A 177 11.45 1.79 8.44
N ARG A 178 10.95 1.80 9.67
CA ARG A 178 10.78 0.58 10.48
C ARG A 178 9.54 -0.20 10.02
N ARG A 179 9.55 -1.53 10.16
CA ARG A 179 8.36 -2.38 9.90
C ARG A 179 7.12 -1.91 10.66
N SER A 180 7.32 -1.40 11.88
CA SER A 180 6.24 -0.84 12.72
C SER A 180 5.59 0.42 12.14
N ILE A 181 6.28 1.18 11.28
CA ILE A 181 5.72 2.32 10.55
C ILE A 181 4.99 1.81 9.31
N LEU A 182 5.58 0.89 8.55
CA LEU A 182 4.95 0.30 7.36
C LEU A 182 3.60 -0.34 7.67
N LYS A 183 3.49 -1.07 8.81
CA LYS A 183 2.21 -1.61 9.27
C LYS A 183 1.16 -0.53 9.60
N LYS A 184 1.59 0.63 10.10
CA LYS A 184 0.68 1.75 10.35
C LYS A 184 0.22 2.40 9.04
N PHE A 185 1.10 2.50 8.05
CA PHE A 185 0.70 2.94 6.71
C PHE A 185 -0.31 1.98 6.08
N ALA A 186 -0.10 0.66 6.19
CA ALA A 186 -1.07 -0.33 5.72
C ALA A 186 -2.43 -0.22 6.46
N ALA A 187 -2.42 0.03 7.77
CA ALA A 187 -3.65 0.27 8.53
C ALA A 187 -4.37 1.55 8.10
N LEU A 188 -3.61 2.59 7.71
CA LEU A 188 -4.17 3.83 7.17
C LEU A 188 -4.77 3.61 5.78
N ASP A 189 -4.08 2.87 4.91
CA ASP A 189 -4.58 2.46 3.58
C ASP A 189 -5.91 1.69 3.71
N ALA A 190 -5.99 0.71 4.62
CA ALA A 190 -7.22 -0.07 4.86
C ALA A 190 -8.38 0.77 5.40
N ALA A 191 -8.12 1.72 6.30
CA ALA A 191 -9.15 2.61 6.83
C ALA A 191 -9.67 3.59 5.76
N LEU A 192 -8.80 4.07 4.86
CA LEU A 192 -9.21 4.89 3.72
C LEU A 192 -10.03 4.07 2.70
N GLU A 193 -9.64 2.81 2.44
CA GLU A 193 -10.41 1.92 1.58
C GLU A 193 -11.82 1.66 2.16
N ALA A 194 -11.94 1.44 3.46
CA ALA A 194 -13.22 1.24 4.12
C ALA A 194 -14.17 2.44 3.96
N LEU A 195 -13.65 3.69 3.99
CA LEU A 195 -14.46 4.89 3.74
C LEU A 195 -14.95 4.99 2.29
N ASP A 196 -14.14 4.56 1.33
CA ASP A 196 -14.47 4.70 -0.09
C ASP A 196 -15.41 3.57 -0.57
N VAL A 197 -15.12 2.32 -0.21
CA VAL A 197 -15.86 1.14 -0.70
C VAL A 197 -17.25 1.05 -0.06
N HIS A 198 -17.36 1.40 1.23
CA HIS A 198 -18.61 1.25 1.99
C HIS A 198 -19.23 2.60 2.37
N GLY A 199 -18.71 3.72 1.86
CA GLY A 199 -19.08 5.06 2.32
C GLY A 199 -20.57 5.37 2.21
N GLU A 200 -21.27 4.82 1.22
CA GLU A 200 -22.72 5.03 1.06
C GLU A 200 -23.56 4.08 1.94
N SER A 201 -23.05 2.89 2.25
CA SER A 201 -23.74 1.88 3.07
C SER A 201 -23.44 1.98 4.58
N GLN A 202 -22.49 2.83 4.99
CA GLN A 202 -22.06 2.95 6.37
C GLN A 202 -22.97 3.85 7.21
N THR A 203 -23.27 3.41 8.43
CA THR A 203 -23.96 4.23 9.43
C THR A 203 -23.07 5.40 9.91
N PRO A 204 -23.66 6.46 10.48
CA PRO A 204 -22.89 7.56 11.06
C PRO A 204 -21.84 7.10 12.09
N LEU A 205 -22.21 6.18 12.97
CA LEU A 205 -21.31 5.60 13.98
C LEU A 205 -20.14 4.83 13.35
N GLN A 206 -20.37 4.06 12.29
CA GLN A 206 -19.31 3.33 11.58
C GLN A 206 -18.29 4.29 10.96
N LYS A 207 -18.77 5.38 10.35
CA LYS A 207 -17.90 6.43 9.78
C LYS A 207 -17.06 7.08 10.87
N GLU A 208 -17.68 7.43 12.00
CA GLU A 208 -17.01 8.03 13.15
C GLU A 208 -15.87 7.13 13.67
N LEU A 209 -16.14 5.83 13.86
CA LEU A 209 -15.13 4.87 14.31
C LEU A 209 -13.95 4.75 13.34
N ILE A 210 -14.20 4.79 12.03
CA ILE A 210 -13.13 4.77 11.02
C ILE A 210 -12.32 6.06 11.07
N PHE A 211 -12.96 7.22 11.24
CA PHE A 211 -12.25 8.49 11.42
C PHE A 211 -11.38 8.52 12.69
N MET A 212 -11.91 8.03 13.81
CA MET A 212 -11.12 7.86 15.04
C MET A 212 -9.91 6.96 14.80
N ARG A 213 -10.09 5.86 14.06
CA ARG A 213 -8.99 4.96 13.73
C ARG A 213 -7.92 5.62 12.85
N LEU A 214 -8.32 6.44 11.88
CA LEU A 214 -7.41 7.23 11.05
C LEU A 214 -6.60 8.21 11.91
N GLN A 215 -7.26 8.98 12.78
CA GLN A 215 -6.60 9.94 13.67
C GLN A 215 -5.62 9.25 14.63
N GLN A 216 -6.04 8.16 15.28
CA GLN A 216 -5.17 7.36 16.15
C GLN A 216 -3.94 6.83 15.40
N THR A 217 -4.13 6.35 14.18
CA THR A 217 -3.04 5.80 13.36
C THR A 217 -2.06 6.89 12.94
N LEU A 218 -2.55 8.06 12.53
CA LEU A 218 -1.74 9.23 12.20
C LEU A 218 -0.92 9.71 13.41
N LEU A 219 -1.56 9.80 14.58
CA LEU A 219 -0.87 10.15 15.82
C LEU A 219 0.18 9.10 16.19
N ALA A 220 -0.12 7.82 16.02
CA ALA A 220 0.82 6.74 16.29
C ALA A 220 2.03 6.78 15.33
N ILE A 221 1.83 7.12 14.05
CA ILE A 221 2.92 7.37 13.09
C ILE A 221 3.77 8.55 13.60
N TRP A 222 3.14 9.66 13.96
CA TRP A 222 3.82 10.84 14.47
C TRP A 222 4.58 10.61 15.78
N ARG A 223 4.09 9.76 16.68
CA ARG A 223 4.78 9.44 17.95
C ARG A 223 5.80 8.31 17.82
N THR A 224 5.76 7.52 16.74
CA THR A 224 6.75 6.46 16.48
C THR A 224 7.98 7.04 15.80
N ASN A 225 9.17 6.85 16.36
CA ASN A 225 10.42 7.25 15.69
C ASN A 225 10.57 6.46 14.37
N ASN A 226 10.58 7.18 13.26
CA ASN A 226 10.58 6.61 11.91
C ASN A 226 11.99 6.24 11.45
N MET A 227 13.01 6.89 12.00
CA MET A 227 14.41 6.65 11.68
C MET A 227 14.95 5.41 12.41
N ARG A 228 15.55 4.49 11.67
CA ARG A 228 16.44 3.47 12.24
C ARG A 228 17.75 4.12 12.67
N THR A 229 18.15 3.86 13.91
CA THR A 229 19.47 4.27 14.44
C THR A 229 20.57 3.27 14.09
N ILE A 230 20.20 2.05 13.68
CA ILE A 230 21.12 0.94 13.38
C ILE A 230 20.78 0.41 11.98
N LYS A 231 21.81 0.19 11.16
CA LYS A 231 21.68 -0.40 9.83
C LYS A 231 21.03 -1.80 9.95
N PRO A 232 20.07 -2.16 9.07
CA PRO A 232 19.47 -3.49 9.11
C PRO A 232 20.54 -4.57 8.94
N SER A 233 20.39 -5.70 9.65
CA SER A 233 21.18 -6.88 9.34
C SER A 233 20.65 -7.53 8.05
N PRO A 234 21.47 -8.32 7.33
CA PRO A 234 20.97 -9.09 6.18
C PRO A 234 19.78 -10.01 6.52
N GLU A 235 19.72 -10.49 7.76
CA GLU A 235 18.58 -11.26 8.25
C GLU A 235 17.30 -10.41 8.38
N ASP A 236 17.41 -9.16 8.83
CA ASP A 236 16.26 -8.23 8.91
C ASP A 236 15.71 -7.92 7.52
N GLU A 237 16.58 -7.75 6.54
CA GLU A 237 16.21 -7.51 5.14
C GLU A 237 15.48 -8.73 4.56
N ALA A 238 16.04 -9.94 4.75
CA ALA A 238 15.37 -11.16 4.32
C ALA A 238 14.01 -11.38 5.02
N ARG A 239 13.92 -11.12 6.33
CA ARG A 239 12.65 -11.19 7.07
C ARG A 239 11.60 -10.22 6.54
N TYR A 240 12.05 -9.05 6.08
CA TYR A 240 11.18 -8.06 5.46
C TYR A 240 10.71 -8.51 4.07
N GLY A 241 11.63 -8.95 3.21
CA GLY A 241 11.28 -9.50 1.90
C GLY A 241 10.27 -10.64 1.98
N LEU A 242 10.50 -11.60 2.89
CA LEU A 242 9.55 -12.69 3.15
C LEU A 242 8.19 -12.20 3.62
N SER A 243 8.12 -11.12 4.41
CA SER A 243 6.82 -10.56 4.82
C SER A 243 6.03 -9.97 3.65
N VAL A 244 6.68 -9.47 2.60
CA VAL A 244 5.96 -9.02 1.39
C VAL A 244 5.32 -10.21 0.67
N VAL A 245 6.01 -11.36 0.65
CA VAL A 245 5.44 -12.60 0.10
C VAL A 245 4.21 -13.01 0.91
N GLU A 246 4.34 -13.10 2.24
CA GLU A 246 3.27 -13.53 3.14
C GLU A 246 2.05 -12.59 3.17
N GLU A 247 2.30 -11.29 3.28
CA GLU A 247 1.25 -10.29 3.55
C GLU A 247 0.58 -9.80 2.25
N THR A 248 1.13 -10.11 1.06
CA THR A 248 0.62 -9.57 -0.20
C THR A 248 0.66 -10.57 -1.35
N LEU A 249 1.83 -11.12 -1.70
CA LEU A 249 1.95 -11.91 -2.93
C LEU A 249 1.29 -13.29 -2.82
N TRP A 250 1.23 -13.85 -1.62
CA TRP A 250 0.57 -15.12 -1.35
C TRP A 250 -0.88 -15.15 -1.83
N ASP A 251 -1.61 -14.05 -1.62
CA ASP A 251 -2.98 -13.90 -2.10
C ASP A 251 -3.05 -13.32 -3.52
N ALA A 252 -2.16 -12.37 -3.85
CA ALA A 252 -2.20 -11.66 -5.13
C ALA A 252 -1.86 -12.55 -6.33
N VAL A 253 -0.90 -13.49 -6.19
CA VAL A 253 -0.49 -14.36 -7.31
C VAL A 253 -1.62 -15.30 -7.73
N PRO A 254 -2.28 -16.07 -6.84
CA PRO A 254 -3.45 -16.87 -7.22
C PRO A 254 -4.60 -16.03 -7.78
N GLN A 255 -4.84 -14.83 -7.25
CA GLN A 255 -5.85 -13.91 -7.81
C GLN A 255 -5.50 -13.48 -9.24
N HIS A 256 -4.23 -13.24 -9.53
CA HIS A 256 -3.78 -12.93 -10.88
C HIS A 256 -4.01 -14.09 -11.85
N TYR A 257 -3.70 -15.33 -11.46
CA TYR A 257 -3.99 -16.52 -12.27
C TYR A 257 -5.48 -16.64 -12.59
N ARG A 258 -6.37 -16.39 -11.61
CA ARG A 258 -7.82 -16.39 -11.83
C ARG A 258 -8.27 -15.34 -12.84
N ILE A 259 -7.65 -14.15 -12.84
CA ILE A 259 -7.93 -13.10 -13.83
C ILE A 259 -7.52 -13.57 -15.23
N VAL A 260 -6.33 -14.17 -15.35
CA VAL A 260 -5.82 -14.71 -16.63
C VAL A 260 -6.74 -15.83 -17.14
N ASP A 261 -7.14 -16.78 -16.28
CA ASP A 261 -8.04 -17.87 -16.64
C ASP A 261 -9.41 -17.35 -17.12
N ASP A 262 -9.96 -16.33 -16.47
CA ASP A 262 -11.21 -15.72 -16.90
C ASP A 262 -11.07 -15.00 -18.26
N SER A 263 -9.94 -14.33 -18.49
CA SER A 263 -9.61 -13.73 -19.78
C SER A 263 -9.44 -14.79 -20.88
N LEU A 264 -8.79 -15.91 -20.59
CA LEU A 264 -8.66 -17.04 -21.52
C LEU A 264 -10.03 -17.65 -21.85
N ARG A 265 -10.89 -17.82 -20.85
CA ARG A 265 -12.26 -18.30 -21.05
C ARG A 265 -13.05 -17.38 -21.99
N ARG A 266 -12.94 -16.07 -21.83
CA ARG A 266 -13.57 -15.07 -22.72
C ARG A 266 -12.99 -15.09 -24.14
N LEU A 267 -11.74 -15.53 -24.29
CA LEU A 267 -11.11 -15.78 -25.58
C LEU A 267 -11.51 -17.14 -26.21
N GLY A 268 -12.29 -17.96 -25.50
CA GLY A 268 -12.68 -19.31 -25.93
C GLY A 268 -11.56 -20.34 -25.78
N GLN A 269 -10.68 -20.16 -24.80
CA GLN A 269 -9.57 -21.05 -24.48
C GLN A 269 -9.75 -21.68 -23.09
N PRO A 270 -9.19 -22.87 -22.84
CA PRO A 270 -9.18 -23.46 -21.50
C PRO A 270 -8.35 -22.61 -20.52
N PRO A 271 -8.55 -22.78 -19.19
CA PRO A 271 -7.68 -22.17 -18.19
C PRO A 271 -6.25 -22.70 -18.32
N LEU A 272 -5.29 -22.02 -17.70
CA LEU A 272 -3.91 -22.47 -17.65
C LEU A 272 -3.82 -23.86 -17.00
N PRO A 273 -2.95 -24.76 -17.50
CA PRO A 273 -2.69 -26.04 -16.85
C PRO A 273 -2.21 -25.87 -15.40
N LEU A 274 -2.58 -26.80 -14.50
CA LEU A 274 -2.20 -26.73 -13.08
C LEU A 274 -0.68 -26.75 -12.83
N ASN A 275 0.08 -27.32 -13.77
CA ASN A 275 1.55 -27.37 -13.73
C ASN A 275 2.21 -26.16 -14.40
N CYS A 276 1.43 -25.21 -14.93
CA CYS A 276 1.95 -23.99 -15.51
C CYS A 276 2.49 -23.07 -14.42
N ASN A 277 3.77 -22.70 -14.54
CA ASN A 277 4.42 -21.76 -13.63
C ASN A 277 4.70 -20.44 -14.35
N LEU A 278 3.68 -19.58 -14.41
CA LEU A 278 3.77 -18.26 -15.04
C LEU A 278 4.59 -17.26 -14.22
N ILE A 279 4.63 -17.40 -12.89
CA ILE A 279 5.30 -16.45 -11.98
C ILE A 279 6.15 -17.22 -10.98
N THR A 280 7.46 -17.00 -11.05
CA THR A 280 8.44 -17.50 -10.08
C THR A 280 8.93 -16.34 -9.22
N LEU A 281 9.04 -16.53 -7.91
CA LEU A 281 9.60 -15.53 -6.99
C LEU A 281 11.02 -15.94 -6.60
N GLY A 282 11.98 -15.04 -6.81
CA GLY A 282 13.37 -15.17 -6.38
C GLY A 282 13.73 -14.14 -5.30
N SER A 283 14.87 -14.31 -4.63
CA SER A 283 15.35 -13.33 -3.65
C SER A 283 16.88 -13.30 -3.60
N TRP A 284 17.45 -12.11 -3.58
CA TRP A 284 18.88 -11.86 -3.31
C TRP A 284 19.18 -11.62 -1.84
N MET A 285 18.17 -11.30 -1.03
CA MET A 285 18.34 -11.03 0.40
C MET A 285 18.91 -12.25 1.12
N GLY A 286 20.12 -12.13 1.67
CA GLY A 286 20.83 -13.22 2.33
C GLY A 286 21.66 -14.13 1.42
N GLY A 287 21.59 -13.94 0.10
CA GLY A 287 22.36 -14.68 -0.89
C GLY A 287 23.44 -13.82 -1.57
N ASP A 288 23.08 -12.60 -1.95
CA ASP A 288 24.00 -11.65 -2.57
C ASP A 288 25.05 -11.16 -1.56
N ARG A 289 26.31 -11.45 -1.86
CA ARG A 289 27.48 -11.15 -1.04
C ARG A 289 28.45 -10.21 -1.74
N ASP A 290 28.10 -9.73 -2.93
CA ASP A 290 28.97 -8.82 -3.67
C ASP A 290 29.11 -7.50 -2.90
N GLY A 291 30.35 -7.14 -2.56
CA GLY A 291 30.65 -5.96 -1.75
C GLY A 291 30.08 -5.93 -0.33
N ASN A 292 29.51 -7.02 0.20
CA ASN A 292 28.86 -7.06 1.51
C ASN A 292 29.42 -8.17 2.43
N PRO A 293 30.43 -7.87 3.27
CA PRO A 293 31.05 -8.88 4.14
C PRO A 293 30.12 -9.41 5.23
N PHE A 294 28.99 -8.75 5.48
CA PHE A 294 28.00 -9.17 6.48
C PHE A 294 27.13 -10.33 5.99
N VAL A 295 27.16 -10.71 4.71
CA VAL A 295 26.45 -11.88 4.20
C VAL A 295 27.37 -13.11 4.24
N THR A 296 27.42 -13.74 5.41
CA THR A 296 28.20 -14.97 5.63
C THR A 296 27.45 -16.23 5.21
N HIS A 297 28.16 -17.35 5.06
CA HIS A 297 27.51 -18.65 4.77
C HIS A 297 26.49 -19.07 5.84
N ASP A 298 26.76 -18.74 7.11
CA ASP A 298 25.85 -19.04 8.21
C ASP A 298 24.56 -18.23 8.12
N ILE A 299 24.66 -16.96 7.71
CA ILE A 299 23.50 -16.11 7.45
C ILE A 299 22.70 -16.63 6.25
N THR A 300 23.34 -16.98 5.14
CA THR A 300 22.67 -17.59 3.99
C THR A 300 21.92 -18.87 4.39
N LYS A 301 22.59 -19.78 5.10
CA LYS A 301 21.98 -21.03 5.59
C LYS A 301 20.79 -20.76 6.51
N LYS A 302 20.91 -19.81 7.44
CA LYS A 302 19.83 -19.41 8.35
C LYS A 302 18.63 -18.85 7.60
N ILE A 303 18.87 -18.02 6.58
CA ILE A 303 17.80 -17.41 5.77
C ILE A 303 17.08 -18.48 4.93
N ILE A 304 17.79 -19.48 4.39
CA ILE A 304 17.17 -20.62 3.69
C ILE A 304 16.21 -21.37 4.64
N TYR A 305 16.66 -21.75 5.83
CA TYR A 305 15.77 -22.43 6.80
C TYR A 305 14.59 -21.57 7.22
N LEU A 306 14.82 -20.26 7.40
CA LEU A 306 13.75 -19.33 7.70
C LEU A 306 12.70 -19.33 6.59
N SER A 307 13.12 -19.21 5.32
CA SER A 307 12.22 -19.25 4.15
C SER A 307 11.44 -20.56 4.07
N MET A 308 12.09 -21.70 4.30
CA MET A 308 11.43 -23.02 4.32
C MET A 308 10.38 -23.10 5.43
N MET A 309 10.74 -22.71 6.65
CA MET A 309 9.81 -22.71 7.78
C MET A 309 8.60 -21.80 7.53
N ARG A 310 8.83 -20.63 6.91
CA ARG A 310 7.77 -19.68 6.55
C ARG A 310 6.84 -20.27 5.48
N ALA A 311 7.39 -20.91 4.46
CA ALA A 311 6.62 -21.60 3.44
C ALA A 311 5.76 -22.72 4.04
N CYS A 312 6.33 -23.57 4.90
CA CYS A 312 5.57 -24.60 5.63
C CYS A 312 4.42 -24.00 6.44
N ARG A 313 4.64 -22.87 7.12
CA ARG A 313 3.59 -22.17 7.88
C ARG A 313 2.46 -21.67 6.97
N LEU A 314 2.77 -21.11 5.81
CA LEU A 314 1.78 -20.64 4.84
C LEU A 314 0.95 -21.80 4.30
N TYR A 315 1.59 -22.89 3.86
CA TYR A 315 0.89 -24.08 3.39
C TYR A 315 0.04 -24.73 4.50
N TYR A 316 0.56 -24.83 5.72
CA TYR A 316 -0.19 -25.36 6.85
C TYR A 316 -1.51 -24.62 7.05
N ASN A 317 -1.50 -23.29 7.02
CA ASN A 317 -2.71 -22.49 7.17
C ASN A 317 -3.70 -22.72 6.01
N GLU A 318 -3.23 -22.90 4.78
CA GLU A 318 -4.12 -23.19 3.64
C GLU A 318 -4.72 -24.60 3.71
N VAL A 319 -3.92 -25.61 4.11
CA VAL A 319 -4.42 -26.97 4.32
C VAL A 319 -5.47 -26.99 5.43
N GLU A 320 -5.25 -26.27 6.53
CA GLU A 320 -6.23 -26.16 7.62
C GLU A 320 -7.57 -25.58 7.12
N LYS A 321 -7.54 -24.54 6.27
CA LYS A 321 -8.75 -24.01 5.64
C LYS A 321 -9.41 -25.05 4.73
N LEU A 322 -8.64 -25.79 3.94
CA LEU A 322 -9.17 -26.83 3.04
C LEU A 322 -9.83 -27.98 3.80
N LEU A 323 -9.31 -28.37 4.97
CA LEU A 323 -9.93 -29.40 5.82
C LEU A 323 -11.37 -29.05 6.18
N TRP A 324 -11.63 -27.78 6.51
CA TRP A 324 -12.99 -27.30 6.79
C TRP A 324 -13.84 -27.11 5.54
N ALA A 325 -13.23 -26.62 4.45
CA ALA A 325 -13.93 -26.34 3.21
C ALA A 325 -14.35 -27.60 2.45
N LEU A 326 -13.58 -28.69 2.51
CA LEU A 326 -13.80 -29.94 1.78
C LEU A 326 -14.63 -30.95 2.59
N SER A 327 -15.74 -30.51 3.16
CA SER A 327 -16.71 -31.33 3.91
C SER A 327 -17.73 -32.06 3.02
N MET A 328 -17.44 -32.21 1.72
CA MET A 328 -18.41 -32.71 0.74
C MET A 328 -18.71 -34.19 1.00
N THR A 329 -19.97 -34.58 0.77
CA THR A 329 -20.41 -35.98 0.84
C THR A 329 -20.65 -36.51 -0.56
N GLY A 330 -20.25 -37.75 -0.83
CA GLY A 330 -20.37 -38.40 -2.13
C GLY A 330 -19.36 -39.54 -2.29
N GLU A 331 -19.55 -40.38 -3.31
CA GLU A 331 -18.57 -41.42 -3.62
C GLU A 331 -17.25 -40.76 -4.08
N PRO A 332 -16.12 -41.04 -3.41
CA PRO A 332 -14.84 -40.52 -3.88
C PRO A 332 -14.48 -41.19 -5.21
N SER A 333 -13.66 -40.51 -6.02
CA SER A 333 -13.13 -41.13 -7.22
C SER A 333 -12.29 -42.36 -6.86
N ALA A 334 -12.20 -43.34 -7.77
CA ALA A 334 -11.43 -44.56 -7.55
C ALA A 334 -9.96 -44.26 -7.14
N GLN A 335 -9.36 -43.19 -7.70
CA GLN A 335 -8.01 -42.75 -7.35
C GLN A 335 -7.89 -42.27 -5.90
N VAL A 336 -8.88 -41.51 -5.41
CA VAL A 336 -8.89 -41.04 -4.02
C VAL A 336 -9.10 -42.21 -3.05
N LEU A 337 -10.00 -43.14 -3.40
CA LEU A 337 -10.20 -44.37 -2.62
C LEU A 337 -8.93 -45.22 -2.54
N GLU A 338 -8.24 -45.41 -3.67
CA GLU A 338 -6.98 -46.14 -3.71
C GLU A 338 -5.91 -45.48 -2.83
N TRP A 339 -5.79 -44.16 -2.88
CA TRP A 339 -4.86 -43.42 -2.01
C TRP A 339 -5.20 -43.56 -0.52
N LEU A 340 -6.47 -43.36 -0.14
CA LEU A 340 -6.94 -43.46 1.25
C LEU A 340 -6.77 -44.88 1.83
N LEU A 341 -6.97 -45.91 1.01
CA LEU A 341 -6.87 -47.31 1.42
C LEU A 341 -5.43 -47.86 1.30
N GLY A 342 -4.60 -47.25 0.46
CA GLY A 342 -3.19 -47.61 0.27
C GLY A 342 -2.33 -47.25 1.48
N ASP A 343 -2.54 -46.06 2.07
CA ASP A 343 -1.80 -45.58 3.24
C ASP A 343 -2.13 -46.33 4.54
N GLN A 344 -3.20 -47.13 4.59
CA GLN A 344 -3.51 -47.98 5.75
C GLN A 344 -2.63 -49.24 5.87
N LYS A 345 -1.74 -49.52 4.90
CA LYS A 345 -0.83 -50.67 4.98
C LYS A 345 0.53 -50.37 5.61
N ASP A 346 0.89 -49.09 5.75
CA ASP A 346 2.21 -48.64 6.22
C ASP A 346 2.18 -47.94 7.60
N LEU A 347 1.06 -48.06 8.34
CA LEU A 347 0.89 -47.69 9.75
C LEU A 347 0.63 -48.93 10.59
#